data_AF-A0A7R9TPK0-F1
#
_entry.id   AF-A0A7R9TPK0-F1
#
_cell.length_a   1.000
_cell.length_b   1.000
_cell.length_c   1.000
_cell.angle_alpha   90.00
_cell.angle_beta   90.00
_cell.angle_gamma   90.00
#
_symmetry.space_group_name_H-M   'P 1'
#
loop_
_entity.id
_entity.type
_entity.pdbx_description
1 polymer ?
#
loop_
_entity_poly.entity_id
_entity_poly.type
_entity_poly.pdbx_seq_one_letter_code
_entity_poly.pdbx_strand_id
1 'polypeptide(L)'
;RCALGFCMGGNGVVSYVLGAEALPQQWVNLVGVGYYHVVFAAAEAGLVLMAYYARGWRALTLGVAVQAVALLAASAMHLHESPRWLIGQGRHAEALALLESAADA
;
A
#
# COMPACT_ATOMS: atom_id res chain seq x y z
N ARG A 1 -5.63 -2.64 19.99
CA ARG A 1 -4.40 -3.27 19.46
C ARG A 1 -4.70 -4.43 18.51
N CYS A 2 -5.66 -5.32 18.81
CA CYS A 2 -6.04 -6.42 17.91
C CYS A 2 -6.49 -5.95 16.51
N ALA A 3 -7.36 -4.93 16.42
CA ALA A 3 -7.79 -4.36 15.14
C ALA A 3 -6.62 -3.82 14.31
N LEU A 4 -5.66 -3.14 14.95
CA LEU A 4 -4.45 -2.65 14.26
C LEU A 4 -3.62 -3.82 13.70
N GLY A 5 -3.44 -4.89 14.48
CA GLY A 5 -2.73 -6.09 14.03
C GLY A 5 -3.42 -6.79 12.85
N PHE A 6 -4.75 -6.89 12.89
CA PHE A 6 -5.54 -7.44 11.79
C PHE A 6 -5.37 -6.61 10.51
N CYS A 7 -5.52 -5.29 10.61
CA CYS A 7 -5.35 -4.40 9.45
C CYS A 7 -3.93 -4.43 8.89
N MET A 8 -2.91 -4.52 9.75
CA MET A 8 -1.51 -4.55 9.30
C MET A 8 -1.19 -5.84 8.52
N GLY A 9 -1.68 -6.99 9.01
CA GLY A 9 -1.54 -8.26 8.30
C GLY A 9 -2.26 -8.27 6.94
N GLY A 10 -3.50 -7.77 6.90
CA GLY A 10 -4.27 -7.67 5.66
C GLY A 10 -3.64 -6.72 4.64
N ASN A 11 -3.13 -5.57 5.09
CA ASN A 11 -2.54 -4.56 4.22
C ASN A 11 -1.30 -5.07 3.48
N GLY A 12 -0.41 -5.83 4.15
CA GLY A 12 0.76 -6.41 3.51
C GLY A 12 0.40 -7.40 2.39
N VAL A 13 -0.59 -8.27 2.63
CA VAL A 13 -1.04 -9.26 1.63
C VAL A 13 -1.69 -8.56 0.44
N VAL A 14 -2.60 -7.61 0.67
CA VAL A 14 -3.28 -6.88 -0.41
C VAL A 14 -2.30 -6.06 -1.24
N SER A 15 -1.35 -5.38 -0.59
CA SER A 15 -0.32 -4.59 -1.30
C SER A 15 0.56 -5.47 -2.18
N TYR A 16 0.93 -6.67 -1.72
CA TYR A 16 1.68 -7.63 -2.51
C TYR A 16 0.89 -8.11 -3.73
N VAL A 17 -0.39 -8.48 -3.55
CA VAL A 17 -1.25 -8.95 -4.66
C VAL A 17 -1.42 -7.85 -5.71
N LEU A 18 -1.75 -6.62 -5.31
CA LEU A 18 -1.91 -5.50 -6.24
C LEU A 18 -0.61 -5.16 -6.98
N GLY A 19 0.52 -5.16 -6.27
CA GLY A 19 1.83 -4.93 -6.89
C GLY A 19 2.24 -6.06 -7.85
N ALA A 20 1.93 -7.30 -7.50
CA ALA A 20 2.21 -8.46 -8.35
C ALA A 20 1.35 -8.49 -9.61
N GLU A 21 0.12 -7.97 -9.55
CA GLU A 21 -0.75 -7.85 -10.71
C GLU A 21 -0.36 -6.68 -11.63
N ALA A 22 0.16 -5.59 -11.07
CA ALA A 22 0.55 -4.41 -11.83
C ALA A 22 1.91 -4.54 -12.54
N LEU A 23 2.78 -5.46 -12.09
CA LEU A 23 4.16 -5.56 -12.56
C LEU A 23 4.40 -6.84 -13.39
N PRO A 24 5.29 -6.79 -14.40
CA PRO A 24 5.75 -8.00 -15.07
C PRO A 24 6.41 -8.97 -14.09
N GLN A 25 6.16 -10.27 -14.24
CA GLN A 25 6.61 -11.35 -13.32
C GLN A 25 8.09 -11.26 -12.89
N GLN A 26 8.96 -10.80 -13.78
CA GLN A 26 10.39 -10.62 -13.52
C GLN A 26 10.72 -9.55 -12.46
N TRP A 27 9.85 -8.54 -12.29
CA TRP A 27 10.02 -7.44 -11.34
C TRP A 27 9.23 -7.63 -10.05
N VAL A 28 8.26 -8.55 -10.02
CA VAL A 28 7.37 -8.77 -8.87
C VAL A 28 8.13 -9.11 -7.60
N ASN A 29 9.20 -9.90 -7.66
CA ASN A 29 9.97 -10.24 -6.45
C ASN A 29 10.81 -9.06 -5.95
N LEU A 30 11.48 -8.34 -6.87
CA LEU A 30 12.35 -7.23 -6.52
C LEU A 30 11.55 -6.02 -6.02
N VAL A 31 10.49 -5.67 -6.75
CA VAL A 31 9.66 -4.49 -6.48
C VAL A 31 8.49 -4.82 -5.57
N GLY A 32 7.89 -6.01 -5.63
CA GLY A 32 6.78 -6.37 -4.73
C GLY A 32 7.25 -6.67 -3.31
N VAL A 33 8.30 -7.49 -3.15
CA VAL A 33 8.79 -7.89 -1.82
C VAL A 33 9.90 -6.96 -1.33
N GLY A 34 10.89 -6.67 -2.17
CA GLY A 34 12.04 -5.84 -1.79
C GLY A 34 11.65 -4.41 -1.44
N TYR A 35 10.88 -3.73 -2.30
CA TYR A 35 10.41 -2.36 -2.03
C TYR A 35 9.57 -2.27 -0.76
N TYR A 36 8.63 -3.20 -0.56
CA TYR A 36 7.77 -3.22 0.63
C TYR A 36 8.59 -3.23 1.92
N HIS A 37 9.61 -4.10 2.01
CA HIS A 37 10.48 -4.16 3.18
C HIS A 37 11.32 -2.89 3.37
N VAL A 38 11.83 -2.30 2.30
CA VAL A 38 12.61 -1.06 2.37
C VAL A 38 11.75 0.11 2.85
N VAL A 39 10.54 0.27 2.30
CA VAL A 39 9.59 1.30 2.72
C VAL A 39 9.16 1.11 4.16
N PHE A 40 8.91 -0.15 4.57
CA PHE A 40 8.58 -0.48 5.96
C PHE A 40 9.71 -0.09 6.92
N ALA A 41 10.96 -0.46 6.60
CA ALA A 41 12.11 -0.09 7.41
C ALA A 41 12.31 1.43 7.49
N ALA A 42 12.12 2.15 6.37
CA ALA A 42 12.19 3.60 6.34
C ALA A 42 11.08 4.26 7.19
N ALA A 43 9.86 3.70 7.16
CA ALA A 43 8.75 4.19 7.96
C ALA A 43 8.99 3.98 9.47
N GLU A 44 9.54 2.83 9.87
CA GLU A 44 9.95 2.57 11.26
C GLU A 44 11.05 3.55 11.71
N ALA A 45 12.06 3.79 10.88
CA ALA A 45 13.08 4.81 11.17
C ALA A 45 12.48 6.22 11.31
N GLY A 46 11.53 6.57 10.44
CA GLY A 46 10.76 7.82 10.54
C GLY A 46 9.95 7.92 11.83
N LEU A 47 9.34 6.82 12.29
CA LEU A 47 8.61 6.76 13.55
C LEU A 47 9.53 7.01 14.75
N VAL A 48 10.74 6.42 14.74
CA VAL A 48 11.76 6.67 15.77
C VAL A 48 12.16 8.14 15.81
N LEU A 49 12.36 8.77 14.64
CA LEU A 49 12.65 10.21 14.56
C LEU A 49 11.48 11.04 15.09
N MET A 50 10.24 10.69 14.73
CA MET A 50 9.06 11.36 15.25
C MET A 50 8.96 11.23 16.77
N ALA A 51 9.28 10.07 17.32
CA ALA A 51 9.32 9.82 18.77
C ALA A 51 10.41 10.62 19.48
N TYR A 52 11.53 10.89 18.81
CA TYR A 52 12.58 11.75 19.34
C TYR A 52 12.08 13.19 19.56
N TYR A 53 11.37 13.76 18.58
CA TYR A 53 10.84 15.14 18.64
C TYR A 53 9.55 15.25 19.47
N ALA A 54 8.63 14.29 19.35
CA ALA A 54 7.34 14.29 20.04
C ALA A 54 7.38 13.31 21.22
N ARG A 55 7.84 13.77 22.38
CA ARG A 55 8.04 12.92 23.57
C ARG A 55 6.76 12.49 24.29
N GLY A 56 5.60 13.02 23.90
CA GLY A 56 4.30 12.64 24.46
C GLY A 56 3.63 11.54 23.65
N TRP A 57 3.19 10.46 24.30
CA TRP A 57 2.50 9.34 23.64
C TRP A 57 1.26 9.78 22.84
N ARG A 58 0.55 10.82 23.29
CA ARG A 58 -0.62 11.40 22.60
C ARG A 58 -0.21 12.08 21.29
N ALA A 59 0.86 12.86 21.31
CA ALA A 59 1.39 13.54 20.12
C ALA A 59 1.88 12.53 19.09
N LEU A 60 2.55 11.46 19.55
CA LEU A 60 2.94 10.34 18.67
C LEU A 60 1.75 9.63 18.06
N THR A 61 0.73 9.31 18.87
CA THR A 61 -0.47 8.63 18.39
C THR A 61 -1.20 9.48 17.35
N LEU A 62 -1.29 10.79 17.56
CA LEU A 62 -1.88 11.71 16.60
C LEU A 62 -1.04 11.83 15.32
N GLY A 63 0.29 11.93 15.44
CA GLY A 63 1.19 11.97 14.29
C GLY A 63 1.03 10.74 13.39
N VAL A 64 1.03 9.55 13.99
CA VAL A 64 0.81 8.29 13.27
C VAL A 64 -0.59 8.21 12.66
N ALA A 65 -1.62 8.67 13.37
CA ALA A 65 -2.98 8.70 12.85
C ALA A 65 -3.11 9.63 11.63
N VAL A 66 -2.52 10.82 11.69
CA VAL A 66 -2.50 11.78 10.57
C VAL A 66 -1.77 11.18 9.37
N GLN A 67 -0.61 10.56 9.58
CA GLN A 67 0.14 9.87 8.52
C GLN A 67 -0.69 8.74 7.88
N ALA A 68 -1.37 7.92 8.68
CA ALA A 68 -2.22 6.85 8.19
C ALA A 68 -3.40 7.36 7.36
N VAL A 69 -4.07 8.44 7.81
CA VAL A 69 -5.18 9.05 7.05
C VAL A 69 -4.69 9.66 5.74
N ALA A 70 -3.52 10.32 5.76
CA ALA A 70 -2.93 10.88 4.53
C ALA A 70 -2.60 9.79 3.51
N LEU A 71 -2.01 8.68 3.96
CA LEU A 71 -1.72 7.53 3.09
C LEU A 71 -3.00 6.88 2.56
N LEU A 72 -4.03 6.74 3.38
CA LEU A 72 -5.32 6.19 2.96
C LEU A 72 -6.00 7.09 1.92
N ALA A 73 -5.97 8.41 2.12
CA ALA A 73 -6.50 9.37 1.15
C ALA A 73 -5.73 9.33 -0.16
N ALA A 74 -4.40 9.27 -0.09
CA ALA A 74 -3.54 9.13 -1.27
C ALA A 74 -3.83 7.83 -2.02
N SER A 75 -3.96 6.70 -1.32
CA SER A 75 -4.28 5.41 -1.95
C SER A 75 -5.67 5.44 -2.59
N ALA A 76 -6.67 6.01 -1.92
CA ALA A 76 -8.02 6.11 -2.47
C ALA A 76 -8.11 6.93 -3.76
N MET A 77 -7.18 7.86 -3.99
CA MET A 77 -7.16 8.70 -5.20
C MET A 77 -6.32 8.13 -6.35
N HIS A 78 -5.26 7.37 -6.05
CA HIS A 78 -4.27 6.97 -7.06
C HIS A 78 -4.24 5.46 -7.33
N LEU A 79 -4.77 4.64 -6.41
CA LEU A 79 -4.72 3.18 -6.53
C LEU A 79 -5.92 2.70 -7.35
N HIS A 80 -5.62 2.13 -8.51
CA HIS A 80 -6.61 1.45 -9.32
C HIS A 80 -6.93 0.08 -8.73
N GLU A 81 -8.15 -0.40 -8.97
CA GLU A 81 -8.60 -1.70 -8.50
C GLU A 81 -7.96 -2.84 -9.32
N SER A 82 -7.85 -4.03 -8.72
CA SER A 82 -7.27 -5.19 -9.40
C SER A 82 -8.05 -5.56 -10.68
N PRO A 83 -7.37 -5.77 -11.83
CA PRO A 83 -8.02 -6.24 -13.06
C PRO A 83 -8.82 -7.53 -12.85
N ARG A 84 -8.30 -8.45 -12.02
CA ARG A 84 -8.96 -9.72 -11.72
C ARG A 84 -10.28 -9.51 -10.98
N TRP A 85 -10.33 -8.58 -10.03
CA TRP A 85 -11.57 -8.25 -9.33
C TRP A 85 -12.57 -7.56 -10.27
N LEU A 86 -12.10 -6.63 -11.12
CA LEU A 86 -12.96 -5.97 -12.10
C LEU A 86 -13.60 -6.99 -13.07
N ILE A 87 -12.83 -7.97 -13.54
CA ILE A 87 -13.35 -9.10 -14.35
C ILE A 87 -14.39 -9.90 -13.57
N GLY A 88 -14.13 -10.21 -12.28
CA GLY A 88 -15.08 -10.93 -11.42
C GLY A 88 -16.40 -10.18 -11.16
N GLN A 89 -16.38 -8.86 -11.23
CA GLN A 89 -17.55 -7.99 -11.11
C GLN A 89 -18.26 -7.72 -12.46
N GLY A 90 -17.79 -8.32 -13.56
CA GLY A 90 -18.34 -8.08 -14.90
C GLY A 90 -17.93 -6.74 -15.54
N ARG A 91 -17.02 -5.98 -14.91
CA ARG A 91 -16.51 -4.68 -15.40
C ARG A 91 -15.34 -4.87 -16.38
N HIS A 92 -15.58 -5.62 -17.45
CA HIS A 92 -14.53 -6.04 -18.38
C HIS A 92 -13.85 -4.89 -19.13
N ALA A 93 -14.60 -3.85 -19.51
CA ALA A 93 -14.05 -2.71 -20.25
C ALA A 93 -12.99 -1.93 -19.45
N GLU A 94 -13.22 -1.78 -18.15
CA GLU A 94 -12.32 -1.06 -17.26
C GLU A 94 -11.07 -1.88 -16.91
N ALA A 95 -11.24 -3.21 -16.76
CA ALA A 95 -10.12 -4.12 -16.63
C ALA A 95 -9.20 -4.09 -17.87
N LEU A 96 -9.80 -4.03 -19.07
CA LEU A 96 -9.05 -3.96 -20.32
C LEU A 96 -8.25 -2.66 -20.43
N ALA A 97 -8.89 -1.52 -20.16
CA ALA A 97 -8.22 -0.21 -20.19
C ALA A 97 -7.05 -0.14 -19.19
N LEU A 98 -7.19 -0.74 -18.01
CA LEU A 98 -6.10 -0.81 -17.03
C LEU A 98 -4.92 -1.65 -17.57
N LEU A 99 -5.21 -2.82 -18.11
CA LEU A 99 -4.20 -3.73 -18.66
C LEU A 99 -3.47 -3.14 -19.86
N GLU A 100 -4.19 -2.44 -20.76
CA GLU A 100 -3.59 -1.71 -21.89
C GLU A 100 -2.66 -0.59 -21.39
N SER A 101 -3.12 0.22 -20.41
CA SER A 101 -2.27 1.27 -19.84
C SER A 101 -1.01 0.75 -19.15
N ALA A 102 -1.07 -0.45 -18.57
CA ALA A 102 0.06 -1.11 -17.93
C ALA A 102 0.98 -1.82 -18.93
N ALA A 103 0.48 -2.20 -20.12
CA ALA A 103 1.27 -2.81 -21.18
C ALA A 103 2.03 -1.77 -22.01
N ASP A 104 1.51 -0.55 -22.12
CA ASP A 104 2.14 0.57 -22.84
C ASP A 104 3.18 1.34 -21.99
N ALA A 105 3.27 1.07 -20.68
CA ALA A 105 4.17 1.73 -19.72
C ALA A 105 5.51 0.98 -19.53
#